data_AF-A0AAU9TJT2-F1
#
_entry.id   AF-A0AAU9TJT2-F1
#
_cell.length_a   1.000
_cell.length_b   1.000
_cell.length_c   1.000
_cell.angle_alpha   90.00
_cell.angle_beta   90.00
_cell.angle_gamma   90.00
#
_symmetry.space_group_name_H-M   'P 1'
#
loop_
_entity.id
_entity.type
_entity.pdbx_description
1 polymer ?
#
loop_
_entity_poly.entity_id
_entity_poly.type
_entity_poly.pdbx_seq_one_letter_code
_entity_poly.pdbx_strand_id
1 'polypeptide(L)'
;MYPYKEMELVVLFLTDMQELDNAEIVEITMVSGKKFQKLQGYTYGSTVRLKSSMRYRCTQGCGVYLYKSFDGHLMDPVPVHNHPPPRLYLTSSGHYMALR
;
A
#
# COMPACT_ATOMS: atom_id res chain seq x y z
N MET A 1 33.26 -31.34 7.09
CA MET A 1 33.17 -30.06 7.83
C MET A 1 32.75 -29.02 6.81
N TYR A 2 31.44 -28.82 6.64
CA TYR A 2 30.88 -27.91 5.63
C TYR A 2 30.98 -26.46 6.14
N PRO A 3 31.35 -25.48 5.30
CA PRO A 3 31.62 -24.13 5.75
C PRO A 3 30.30 -23.38 6.04
N TYR A 4 30.08 -23.05 7.32
CA TYR A 4 28.90 -22.31 7.82
C TYR A 4 28.75 -20.87 7.29
N LYS A 5 29.74 -20.34 6.55
CA LYS A 5 29.73 -18.95 6.02
C LYS A 5 28.76 -18.72 4.86
N GLU A 6 28.47 -19.75 4.06
CA GLU A 6 27.52 -19.60 2.93
C GLU A 6 26.07 -19.60 3.41
N MET A 7 25.77 -20.28 4.53
CA MET A 7 24.43 -20.30 5.12
C MET A 7 24.02 -18.95 5.70
N GLU A 8 24.92 -18.22 6.37
CA GLU A 8 24.60 -16.87 6.89
C GLU A 8 24.24 -15.91 5.76
N LEU A 9 24.95 -15.96 4.63
CA LEU A 9 24.66 -15.10 3.49
C LEU A 9 23.27 -15.38 2.92
N VAL A 10 22.90 -16.66 2.74
CA VAL A 10 21.56 -17.07 2.27
C VAL A 10 20.47 -16.66 3.25
N VAL A 11 20.70 -16.79 4.56
CA VAL A 11 19.72 -16.37 5.59
C VAL A 11 19.52 -14.85 5.57
N LEU A 12 20.59 -14.05 5.42
CA LEU A 12 20.50 -12.58 5.33
C LEU A 12 19.71 -12.11 4.09
N PHE A 13 19.90 -12.76 2.94
CA PHE A 13 19.11 -12.47 1.73
C PHE A 13 17.64 -12.87 1.87
N LEU A 14 17.34 -13.95 2.60
CA LEU A 14 15.96 -14.38 2.84
C LEU A 14 15.24 -13.48 3.84
N THR A 15 15.94 -12.97 4.86
CA THR A 15 15.35 -12.01 5.82
C THR A 15 15.08 -10.65 5.18
N ASP A 16 15.94 -10.18 4.28
CA ASP A 16 15.71 -8.93 3.53
C ASP A 16 14.53 -9.04 2.53
N MET A 17 14.25 -10.24 2.01
CA MET A 17 13.05 -10.50 1.18
C MET A 17 11.76 -10.60 2.00
N GLN A 18 11.85 -10.79 3.32
CA GLN A 18 10.69 -10.91 4.20
C GLN A 18 10.19 -9.55 4.73
N GLU A 19 10.97 -8.48 4.55
CA GLU A 19 10.58 -7.12 4.98
C GLU A 19 9.83 -6.29 3.91
N LEU A 20 9.71 -6.79 2.68
CA LEU A 20 8.96 -6.10 1.60
C LEU A 20 7.46 -6.45 1.55
N ASP A 21 7.02 -7.48 2.26
CA ASP A 21 5.64 -8.00 2.19
C ASP A 21 4.67 -7.41 3.23
N ASN A 22 5.16 -6.57 4.15
CA ASN A 22 4.29 -5.90 5.14
C ASN A 22 3.77 -4.54 4.63
N ALA A 23 3.37 -4.49 3.36
CA ALA A 23 2.73 -3.30 2.79
C ALA A 23 1.32 -3.15 3.40
N GLU A 24 1.22 -2.40 4.50
CA GLU A 24 -0.03 -2.19 5.20
C GLU A 24 -0.95 -1.21 4.46
N ILE A 25 -2.24 -1.55 4.38
CA ILE A 25 -3.26 -0.66 3.85
C ILE A 25 -3.81 0.20 4.98
N VAL A 26 -3.50 1.50 4.94
CA VAL A 26 -3.95 2.45 5.96
C VAL A 26 -5.13 3.27 5.43
N GLU A 27 -6.20 3.41 6.21
CA GLU A 27 -7.24 4.41 5.91
C GLU A 27 -6.74 5.81 6.30
N ILE A 28 -6.82 6.75 5.36
CA ILE A 28 -6.48 8.14 5.59
C ILE A 28 -7.70 9.04 5.37
N THR A 29 -7.77 10.14 6.12
CA THR A 29 -8.79 11.17 5.95
C THR A 29 -8.14 12.44 5.43
N MET A 30 -8.66 12.98 4.32
CA MET A 30 -8.18 14.23 3.76
C MET A 30 -8.78 15.43 4.52
N VAL A 31 -8.18 16.62 4.39
CA VAL A 31 -8.74 17.89 4.90
C VAL A 31 -10.15 18.18 4.37
N SER A 32 -10.52 17.60 3.23
CA SER A 32 -11.88 17.68 2.67
C SER A 32 -12.90 16.76 3.36
N GLY A 33 -12.49 15.96 4.35
CA GLY A 33 -13.29 14.92 4.99
C GLY A 33 -13.41 13.62 4.19
N LYS A 34 -12.92 13.59 2.94
CA LYS A 34 -12.92 12.37 2.11
C LYS A 34 -11.93 11.34 2.64
N LYS A 35 -12.36 10.08 2.70
CA LYS A 35 -11.54 8.94 3.12
C LYS A 35 -10.95 8.20 1.91
N PHE A 36 -9.71 7.75 2.06
CA PHE A 36 -8.98 6.99 1.05
C PHE A 36 -8.22 5.84 1.70
N GLN A 37 -7.90 4.81 0.92
CA GLN A 37 -6.93 3.80 1.31
C GLN A 37 -5.55 4.24 0.82
N LYS A 38 -4.51 4.10 1.64
CA LYS A 38 -3.12 4.41 1.30
C LYS A 38 -2.28 3.15 1.40
N LEU A 39 -1.54 2.86 0.35
CA LEU A 39 -0.58 1.74 0.30
C LEU A 39 0.69 2.24 -0.41
N GLN A 40 1.84 2.14 0.26
CA GLN A 40 3.15 2.55 -0.27
C GLN A 40 3.18 3.95 -0.90
N GLY A 41 2.47 4.91 -0.29
CA GLY A 41 2.41 6.29 -0.78
C GLY A 41 1.35 6.56 -1.85
N TYR A 42 0.82 5.53 -2.51
CA TYR A 42 -0.31 5.66 -3.43
C TYR A 42 -1.63 5.75 -2.68
N THR A 43 -2.57 6.49 -3.24
CA THR A 43 -3.92 6.64 -2.69
C THR A 43 -4.95 6.03 -3.61
N TYR A 44 -5.91 5.35 -2.99
CA TYR A 44 -7.00 4.66 -3.67
C TYR A 44 -8.33 5.15 -3.10
N GLY A 45 -9.22 5.55 -4.00
CA GLY A 45 -10.57 5.99 -3.69
C GLY A 45 -11.59 5.10 -4.38
N SER A 46 -12.74 5.67 -4.74
CA SER A 46 -13.81 5.05 -5.55
C SER A 46 -13.99 3.55 -5.29
N THR A 47 -14.82 3.26 -4.28
CA THR A 47 -14.95 1.91 -3.74
C THR A 47 -16.09 1.14 -4.38
N VAL A 48 -15.84 -0.13 -4.70
CA VAL A 48 -16.87 -1.10 -5.12
C VAL A 48 -16.78 -2.34 -4.22
N ARG A 49 -17.92 -2.75 -3.64
CA ARG A 49 -18.01 -4.00 -2.88
C ARG A 49 -18.10 -5.18 -3.84
N LEU A 50 -17.23 -6.17 -3.64
CA LEU A 50 -17.23 -7.46 -4.33
C LEU A 50 -17.72 -8.56 -3.37
N LYS A 51 -17.76 -9.82 -3.84
CA LYS A 51 -18.28 -10.96 -3.06
C LYS A 51 -17.51 -11.17 -1.75
N SER A 52 -16.18 -11.06 -1.79
CA SER A 52 -15.28 -11.32 -0.65
C SER A 52 -14.33 -10.16 -0.33
N SER A 53 -14.43 -9.04 -1.04
CA SER A 53 -13.46 -7.95 -0.94
C SER A 53 -14.07 -6.60 -1.32
N MET A 54 -13.26 -5.57 -1.15
CA MET A 54 -13.52 -4.21 -1.60
C MET A 54 -12.45 -3.83 -2.62
N ARG A 55 -12.89 -3.30 -3.76
CA ARG A 55 -12.02 -2.79 -4.82
C ARG A 55 -11.97 -1.27 -4.75
N TYR A 56 -10.77 -0.71 -4.76
CA TYR A 56 -10.52 0.73 -4.76
C TYR A 56 -9.69 1.10 -5.99
N ARG A 57 -10.03 2.21 -6.64
CA ARG A 57 -9.30 2.70 -7.83
C ARG A 57 -8.22 3.71 -7.42
N CYS A 58 -7.06 3.67 -8.06
CA CYS A 58 -6.03 4.70 -7.88
C CYS A 58 -6.60 6.10 -8.17
N THR A 59 -6.34 7.07 -7.28
CA THR A 59 -6.88 8.42 -7.39
C THR A 59 -6.28 9.24 -8.53
N GLN A 60 -5.12 8.86 -9.03
CA GLN A 60 -4.46 9.51 -10.18
C GLN A 60 -4.94 8.97 -11.54
N GLY A 61 -5.89 8.02 -11.56
CA GLY A 61 -6.58 7.62 -12.78
C GLY A 61 -5.85 6.59 -13.67
N CYS A 62 -4.69 6.07 -13.25
CA CYS A 62 -3.84 5.15 -14.02
C CYS A 62 -4.43 3.76 -14.33
N GLY A 63 -5.67 3.48 -13.91
CA GLY A 63 -6.35 2.21 -14.17
C GLY A 63 -5.99 1.08 -13.20
N VAL A 64 -5.08 1.32 -12.25
CA VAL A 64 -4.68 0.36 -11.22
C VAL A 64 -5.72 0.29 -10.09
N TYR A 65 -5.96 -0.92 -9.58
CA TYR A 65 -6.89 -1.20 -8.49
C TYR A 65 -6.17 -1.82 -7.29
N LEU A 66 -6.69 -1.52 -6.11
CA LEU A 66 -6.35 -2.13 -4.84
C LEU A 66 -7.51 -3.02 -4.40
N TYR A 67 -7.22 -4.27 -4.02
CA TYR A 67 -8.20 -5.20 -3.48
C TYR A 67 -7.92 -5.46 -2.01
N LYS A 68 -8.88 -5.13 -1.16
CA LYS A 68 -8.81 -5.27 0.30
C LYS A 68 -9.86 -6.27 0.77
N SER A 69 -9.48 -7.23 1.61
CA SER A 69 -10.45 -8.13 2.26
C SER A 69 -11.34 -7.35 3.23
N PHE A 70 -12.45 -7.94 3.66
CA PHE A 70 -13.28 -7.30 4.70
C PHE A 70 -12.57 -7.21 6.06
N ASP A 71 -11.60 -8.09 6.30
CA ASP A 71 -10.72 -8.07 7.48
C ASP A 71 -9.56 -7.08 7.36
N GLY A 72 -9.44 -6.43 6.20
CA GLY A 72 -8.53 -5.33 5.96
C GLY A 72 -7.18 -5.70 5.34
N HIS A 73 -7.00 -6.97 4.95
CA HIS A 73 -5.77 -7.45 4.32
C HIS A 73 -5.74 -7.16 2.83
N LEU A 74 -4.53 -7.00 2.30
CA LEU A 74 -4.30 -6.93 0.86
C LEU A 74 -4.56 -8.30 0.23
N MET A 75 -5.38 -8.35 -0.82
CA MET A 75 -5.78 -9.60 -1.48
C MET A 75 -4.90 -9.99 -2.68
N ASP A 76 -4.24 -9.01 -3.29
CA ASP A 76 -3.41 -9.15 -4.49
C ASP A 76 -1.99 -8.61 -4.22
N PRO A 77 -0.98 -8.97 -5.02
CA PRO A 77 0.33 -8.33 -4.91
C PRO A 77 0.25 -6.80 -4.97
N VAL A 78 1.27 -6.15 -4.41
CA VAL A 78 1.38 -4.68 -4.42
C VAL A 78 1.19 -4.14 -5.84
N PRO A 79 0.22 -3.24 -6.08
CA PRO A 79 -0.06 -2.78 -7.43
C PRO A 79 1.06 -1.90 -7.98
N VAL A 80 1.46 -2.15 -9.24
CA VAL A 80 2.48 -1.36 -9.96
C VAL A 80 1.82 -0.20 -10.70
N HIS A 81 2.33 1.01 -10.51
CA HIS A 81 1.81 2.24 -11.14
C HIS A 81 2.78 2.77 -12.19
N ASN A 82 2.24 3.46 -13.19
CA ASN A 82 3.00 4.15 -14.23
C ASN A 82 3.18 5.66 -13.95
N HIS A 83 2.96 6.08 -12.72
CA HIS A 83 3.10 7.46 -12.27
C HIS A 83 3.73 7.49 -10.88
N PRO A 84 4.38 8.58 -10.47
CA PRO A 84 4.87 8.72 -9.12
C PRO A 84 3.71 8.83 -8.11
N PRO A 85 3.93 8.47 -6.83
CA PRO A 85 2.96 8.71 -5.78
C PRO A 85 2.57 10.20 -5.67
N PRO A 86 1.30 10.52 -5.30
CA PRO A 86 0.91 11.89 -5.01
C PRO A 86 1.70 12.45 -3.82
N ARG A 87 2.01 13.75 -3.87
CA ARG A 87 2.61 14.46 -2.73
C ARG A 87 1.50 14.78 -1.72
N LEU A 88 1.60 14.19 -0.54
CA LEU A 88 0.65 14.42 0.55
C LEU A 88 1.36 15.04 1.75
N TYR A 89 0.70 15.98 2.40
CA TYR A 89 1.15 16.60 3.65
C TYR A 89 0.20 16.19 4.78
N LEU A 90 0.74 15.66 5.88
CA LEU A 90 -0.02 15.38 7.10
C LEU A 90 -0.07 16.64 7.96
N THR A 91 -1.27 17.14 8.23
CA THR A 91 -1.48 18.30 9.10
C THR A 91 -1.32 17.92 10.57
N SER A 92 -1.12 18.91 11.43
CA SER A 92 -1.13 18.73 12.90
C SER A 92 -2.46 18.19 13.44
N SER A 93 -3.55 18.35 12.68
CA SER A 93 -4.87 17.80 13.01
C SER A 93 -5.07 16.34 12.57
N GLY A 94 -4.04 15.69 12.04
CA GLY A 94 -4.11 14.28 11.60
C GLY A 94 -4.77 14.07 10.24
N HIS A 95 -5.02 15.14 9.47
CA HIS A 95 -5.65 15.06 8.15
C HIS A 95 -4.61 15.21 7.04
N TYR A 96 -4.86 14.60 5.88
CA TYR A 96 -3.99 14.71 4.73
C TYR A 96 -4.42 15.82 3.76
N MET A 97 -3.46 16.55 3.22
CA MET A 97 -3.68 17.55 2.17
C MET A 97 -2.85 17.18 0.94
N ALA A 98 -3.49 17.18 -0.23
CA ALA A 98 -2.76 16.99 -1.49
C ALA A 98 -2.01 18.27 -1.84
N LEU A 99 -0.70 18.13 -2.06
CA LEU A 99 0.13 19.21 -2.59
C LEU A 99 0.05 19.15 -4.12
N ARG A 100 -0.30 20.28 -4.74
CA ARG A 100 -0.31 20.47 -6.19
C ARG A 100 0.99 21.09 -6.64
#